data_AF-A0A9Q3GVS0-F1
#
_entry.id   AF-A0A9Q3GVS0-F1
#
_cell.length_a   1.000
_cell.length_b   1.000
_cell.length_c   1.000
_cell.angle_alpha   90.00
_cell.angle_beta   90.00
_cell.angle_gamma   90.00
#
_symmetry.space_group_name_H-M   'P 1'
#
loop_
_entity.id
_entity.type
_entity.pdbx_description
1 polymer ?
#
loop_
_entity_poly.entity_id
_entity_poly.type
_entity_poly.pdbx_seq_one_letter_code
_entity_poly.pdbx_strand_id
1 'polypeptide(L)'
;MIKIQEPSRPWEIVHMDWTTGLPPGGDRSYNAFLVIFYRFSKTPIFSPCHKDDTAMDTALLIWNRATSWTVIFTSIISDRDPKFTSALWKNLQPTI
;
A
#
# COMPACT_ATOMS: atom_id res chain seq x y z
N MET A 1 5.43 14.77 -17.95
CA MET A 1 4.53 13.83 -17.24
C MET A 1 4.85 12.43 -17.71
N ILE A 2 5.13 11.50 -16.79
CA ILE A 2 5.25 10.08 -17.14
C ILE A 2 3.84 9.57 -17.47
N LYS A 3 3.63 9.06 -18.67
CA LYS A 3 2.35 8.47 -19.07
C LYS A 3 2.31 7.04 -18.56
N ILE A 4 1.58 6.81 -17.48
CA ILE A 4 1.30 5.47 -16.96
C ILE A 4 0.34 4.79 -17.94
N GLN A 5 0.71 3.63 -18.46
CA GLN A 5 -0.16 2.82 -19.32
C GLN A 5 -1.35 2.32 -18.49
N GLU A 6 -2.55 2.28 -19.07
CA GLU A 6 -3.69 1.68 -18.38
C GLU A 6 -3.46 0.17 -18.21
N PRO A 7 -3.79 -0.40 -17.04
CA PRO A 7 -3.68 -1.83 -16.84
C PRO A 7 -4.69 -2.56 -17.75
N SER A 8 -4.24 -3.65 -18.36
CA SER A 8 -5.06 -4.51 -19.21
C SER A 8 -5.78 -5.59 -18.40
N ARG A 9 -5.27 -5.89 -17.21
CA ARG A 9 -5.80 -6.89 -16.29
C ARG A 9 -5.97 -6.31 -14.89
N PRO A 10 -6.91 -6.86 -14.09
CA PRO A 10 -6.96 -6.58 -12.66
C PRO A 10 -5.58 -6.76 -12.02
N TRP A 11 -5.29 -5.92 -11.02
CA TRP A 11 -4.12 -6.07 -10.13
C TRP A 11 -2.74 -5.75 -10.73
N GLU A 12 -2.63 -5.43 -12.03
CA GLU A 12 -1.33 -5.08 -12.66
C GLU A 12 -0.70 -3.80 -12.10
N ILE A 13 -1.53 -2.79 -11.86
CA ILE A 13 -1.09 -1.47 -11.39
C ILE A 13 -1.86 -1.10 -10.13
N VAL A 14 -1.08 -0.80 -9.08
CA VAL A 14 -1.60 -0.38 -7.78
C VAL A 14 -1.06 0.98 -7.43
N HIS A 15 -1.93 1.83 -6.90
CA HIS A 15 -1.59 3.07 -6.26
C HIS A 15 -1.62 2.89 -4.75
N MET A 16 -0.64 3.45 -4.07
CA MET A 16 -0.56 3.38 -2.62
C MET A 16 -0.28 4.77 -2.05
N ASP A 17 -0.97 5.12 -0.98
CA ASP A 17 -0.85 6.43 -0.33
C ASP A 17 -1.13 6.34 1.18
N TRP A 18 -0.44 7.16 1.97
CA TRP A 18 -0.67 7.29 3.41
C TRP A 18 -1.48 8.54 3.71
N THR A 19 -2.67 8.35 4.26
CA THR A 19 -3.39 9.44 4.92
C THR A 19 -3.01 9.46 6.39
N THR A 20 -2.22 10.44 6.81
CA THR A 20 -1.78 10.63 8.21
C THR A 20 -2.42 11.86 8.84
N GLY A 21 -2.15 12.09 10.14
CA GLY A 21 -2.65 13.28 10.85
C GLY A 21 -4.09 13.15 11.33
N LEU A 22 -4.61 11.92 11.41
CA LEU A 22 -5.95 11.66 11.91
C LEU A 22 -5.93 11.63 13.44
N PRO A 23 -7.03 12.07 14.10
CA PRO A 23 -7.18 11.84 15.53
C PRO A 23 -7.16 10.33 15.82
N PRO A 24 -6.48 9.88 16.90
CA PRO A 24 -6.44 8.47 17.26
C PRO A 24 -7.86 7.90 17.45
N GLY A 25 -8.17 6.81 16.75
CA GLY A 25 -9.51 6.24 16.72
C GLY A 25 -9.57 4.73 16.93
N GLY A 26 -10.68 4.27 17.51
CA GLY A 26 -10.96 2.86 17.81
C GLY A 26 -10.10 2.27 18.93
N ASP A 27 -10.29 0.98 19.20
CA ASP A 27 -9.67 0.28 20.33
C ASP A 27 -8.13 0.24 20.26
N ARG A 28 -7.57 0.40 19.07
CA ARG A 28 -6.12 0.39 18.81
C ARG A 28 -5.53 1.78 18.56
N SER A 29 -6.34 2.84 18.69
CA SER A 29 -5.90 4.24 18.53
C SER A 29 -5.14 4.49 17.23
N TYR A 30 -5.64 3.95 16.12
CA TYR A 30 -5.06 4.18 14.80
C TYR A 30 -5.16 5.66 14.43
N ASN A 31 -4.09 6.21 13.87
CA ASN A 31 -3.96 7.64 13.55
C ASN A 31 -3.58 7.88 12.08
N ALA A 32 -3.60 6.83 11.26
CA ALA A 32 -3.35 6.88 9.83
C ALA A 32 -4.14 5.78 9.08
N PHE A 33 -4.30 5.97 7.78
CA PHE A 33 -4.75 4.93 6.84
C PHE A 33 -3.70 4.72 5.76
N LEU A 34 -3.42 3.46 5.44
CA LEU A 34 -2.84 3.06 4.18
C LEU A 34 -3.98 2.83 3.18
N VAL A 35 -3.97 3.61 2.10
CA VAL A 35 -4.92 3.51 1.01
C VAL A 35 -4.25 2.75 -0.13
N ILE A 36 -4.86 1.67 -0.56
CA ILE A 36 -4.40 0.85 -1.69
C ILE A 36 -5.49 0.90 -2.76
N PHE A 37 -5.19 1.46 -3.91
CA PHE A 37 -6.14 1.62 -5.01
C PHE A 37 -5.68 0.85 -6.23
N TYR A 38 -6.56 0.00 -6.77
CA TYR A 38 -6.29 -0.71 -8.00
C TYR A 38 -6.66 0.13 -9.21
N ARG A 39 -5.70 0.37 -10.10
CA ARG A 39 -5.93 1.25 -11.24
C ARG A 39 -6.98 0.70 -12.22
N PHE A 40 -7.13 -0.62 -12.27
CA PHE A 40 -8.09 -1.34 -13.12
C PHE A 40 -9.53 -1.24 -12.60
N SER A 41 -9.79 -1.70 -11.37
CA SER A 41 -11.15 -1.73 -10.79
C SER A 41 -11.60 -0.39 -10.20
N LYS A 42 -10.65 0.52 -9.97
CA LYS A 42 -10.85 1.79 -9.26
C LYS A 42 -11.44 1.64 -7.85
N THR A 43 -11.24 0.48 -7.24
CA THR A 43 -11.69 0.20 -5.88
C THR A 43 -10.57 0.47 -4.89
N PRO A 44 -10.77 1.38 -3.92
CA PRO A 44 -9.83 1.59 -2.83
C PRO A 44 -10.04 0.58 -1.70
N ILE A 45 -8.93 0.12 -1.12
CA ILE A 45 -8.88 -0.61 0.14
C ILE A 45 -8.27 0.33 1.17
N PHE A 46 -8.99 0.55 2.27
CA PHE A 46 -8.52 1.34 3.41
C PHE A 46 -8.04 0.40 4.50
N SER A 47 -6.79 0.54 4.90
CA SER A 47 -6.21 -0.22 6.00
C SER A 47 -5.81 0.71 7.13
N PRO A 48 -6.42 0.60 8.33
CA PRO A 48 -6.02 1.41 9.47
C PRO A 48 -4.61 1.02 9.92
N CYS A 49 -3.80 2.02 10.22
CA CYS A 49 -2.39 1.89 10.56
C CYS A 49 -1.96 3.02 11.50
N HIS A 50 -0.71 2.98 11.95
CA HIS A 50 -0.12 4.06 12.71
C HIS A 50 0.83 4.87 11.82
N LYS A 51 0.88 6.19 12.05
CA LYS A 51 1.77 7.08 11.32
C LYS A 51 3.25 6.70 11.50
N ASP A 52 3.57 6.05 12.61
CA ASP A 52 4.92 5.67 13.02
C ASP A 52 5.21 4.18 12.71
N ASP A 53 4.33 3.50 11.98
CA ASP A 53 4.54 2.11 11.54
C ASP A 53 5.85 1.98 10.76
N THR A 54 6.61 0.93 11.07
CA THR A 54 7.86 0.67 10.38
C THR A 54 7.62 0.14 8.96
N ALA A 55 8.67 0.11 8.16
CA ALA A 55 8.62 -0.53 6.84
C ALA A 55 8.20 -2.01 6.91
N MET A 56 8.53 -2.71 8.00
CA MET A 56 8.16 -4.11 8.21
C MET A 56 6.70 -4.25 8.62
N ASP A 57 6.22 -3.43 9.56
CA ASP A 57 4.79 -3.41 9.96
C ASP A 57 3.90 -3.12 8.75
N THR A 58 4.36 -2.18 7.93
CA THR A 58 3.72 -1.82 6.67
C THR A 58 3.72 -2.98 5.67
N ALA A 59 4.86 -3.65 5.46
CA ALA A 59 4.94 -4.79 4.56
C ALA A 59 3.99 -5.92 5.01
N LEU A 60 3.91 -6.18 6.33
CA LEU A 60 2.97 -7.12 6.91
C LEU A 60 1.51 -6.68 6.74
N LEU A 61 1.21 -5.39 6.88
CA LEU A 61 -0.13 -4.84 6.66
C LEU A 61 -0.58 -5.06 5.21
N ILE A 62 0.29 -4.73 4.24
CA ILE A 62 0.04 -4.96 2.81
C ILE A 62 -0.08 -6.44 2.52
N TRP A 63 0.78 -7.28 3.09
CA TRP A 63 0.71 -8.72 2.94
C TRP A 63 -0.64 -9.25 3.41
N ASN A 64 -1.00 -8.99 4.67
CA ASN A 64 -2.23 -9.51 5.26
C ASN A 64 -3.51 -9.01 4.56
N ARG A 65 -3.50 -7.77 4.04
CA ARG A 65 -4.71 -7.14 3.47
C ARG A 65 -4.81 -7.21 1.96
N ALA A 66 -3.69 -7.06 1.27
CA ALA A 66 -3.66 -6.99 -0.19
C ALA A 66 -3.26 -8.35 -0.80
N THR A 67 -2.29 -9.07 -0.24
CA THR A 67 -1.79 -10.31 -0.88
C THR A 67 -2.70 -11.53 -0.69
N SER A 68 -3.61 -11.50 0.29
CA SER A 68 -4.60 -12.56 0.50
C SER A 68 -5.56 -12.76 -0.69
N TRP A 69 -5.68 -11.80 -1.61
CA TRP A 69 -6.58 -11.86 -2.78
C TRP A 69 -5.85 -11.79 -4.13
N THR A 70 -4.67 -11.17 -4.18
CA THR A 70 -4.10 -10.66 -5.44
C THR A 70 -2.60 -10.80 -5.41
N VAL A 71 -2.14 -12.00 -5.75
CA VAL A 71 -0.73 -12.35 -5.73
C VAL A 71 -0.05 -11.69 -6.94
N ILE A 72 0.84 -10.74 -6.65
CA ILE A 72 1.81 -10.07 -7.54
C ILE A 72 1.28 -8.82 -8.25
N PHE A 73 1.55 -7.67 -7.63
CA PHE A 73 1.50 -6.38 -8.31
C PHE A 73 2.68 -6.27 -9.27
N THR A 74 2.41 -6.01 -10.55
CA THR A 74 3.47 -5.82 -11.56
C THR A 74 4.13 -4.45 -11.41
N SER A 75 3.36 -3.45 -10.95
CA SER A 75 3.85 -2.10 -10.72
C SER A 75 3.09 -1.41 -9.59
N ILE A 76 3.83 -0.70 -8.74
CA ILE A 76 3.25 0.13 -7.69
C ILE A 76 3.67 1.58 -7.92
N ILE A 77 2.67 2.45 -7.85
CA ILE A 77 2.81 3.89 -7.94
C ILE A 77 2.53 4.44 -6.55
N SER A 78 3.59 4.89 -5.89
CA SER A 78 3.56 5.58 -4.61
C SER A 78 4.08 7.00 -4.77
N ASP A 79 3.78 7.84 -3.79
CA ASP A 79 4.45 9.11 -3.65
C ASP A 79 5.90 8.93 -3.13
N ARG A 80 6.60 10.03 -2.85
CA ARG A 80 7.98 9.98 -2.36
C ARG A 80 8.07 9.92 -0.83
N ASP A 81 7.03 9.40 -0.16
CA ASP A 81 7.09 9.24 1.29
C ASP A 81 8.24 8.26 1.65
N PRO A 82 9.12 8.61 2.63
CA PRO A 82 10.19 7.73 3.11
C PRO A 82 9.72 6.34 3.56
N LYS A 83 8.42 6.15 3.83
CA LYS A 83 7.83 4.84 4.12
C LYS A 83 7.88 3.90 2.92
N PHE A 84 7.81 4.42 1.69
CA PHE A 84 7.97 3.65 0.44
C PHE A 84 9.45 3.45 0.04
N THR A 85 10.35 3.37 1.02
CA THR A 85 11.77 3.14 0.77
C THR A 85 12.07 1.71 0.28
N SER A 86 13.28 1.54 -0.27
CA SER A 86 13.85 0.23 -0.63
C SER A 86 13.67 -0.85 0.45
N ALA A 87 13.66 -0.48 1.73
CA ALA A 87 13.47 -1.42 2.83
C ALA A 87 12.09 -2.09 2.81
N LEU A 88 11.02 -1.32 2.55
CA LEU A 88 9.67 -1.87 2.41
C LEU A 88 9.61 -2.85 1.23
N TRP A 89 10.20 -2.48 0.10
CA TRP A 89 10.22 -3.33 -1.11
C TRP A 89 10.92 -4.67 -0.89
N LYS A 90 12.07 -4.66 -0.20
CA LYS A 90 12.79 -5.89 0.17
C LYS A 90 11.99 -6.81 1.09
N ASN A 91 11.12 -6.25 1.93
CA ASN A 91 10.27 -7.04 2.83
C ASN A 91 8.97 -7.52 2.16
N LEU A 92 8.50 -6.82 1.10
CA LEU A 92 7.26 -7.16 0.40
C LEU A 92 7.46 -8.21 -0.68
N GLN A 93 8.61 -8.23 -1.36
CA GLN A 93 8.94 -9.24 -2.36
C GLN A 93 9.57 -10.45 -1.68
N PRO A 94 9.00 -11.67 -1.81
CA PRO A 94 9.77 -12.88 -1.54
C PRO A 94 10.88 -12.94 -2.59
N THR A 95 12.14 -12.96 -2.14
CA THR A 95 13.29 -13.30 -2.98
C THR A 95 12.95 -14.53 -3.82
N ILE A 96 13.00 -14.38 -5.14
CA ILE A 96 13.07 -15.51 -6.09
C ILE A 96 14.42 -16.18 -5.91
#